data_AF-A0A968D3Z2-F1
#
_entry.id   AF-A0A968D3Z2-F1
#
_cell.length_a   1.000
_cell.length_b   1.000
_cell.length_c   1.000
_cell.angle_alpha   90.00
_cell.angle_beta   90.00
_cell.angle_gamma   90.00
#
_symmetry.space_group_name_H-M   'P 1'
#
loop_
_entity.id
_entity.type
_entity.pdbx_description
1 polymer ?
#
loop_
_entity_poly.entity_id
_entity_poly.type
_entity_poly.pdbx_seq_one_letter_code
_entity_poly.pdbx_strand_id
1 'polypeptide(L)' 'MAKAKAERVVILGLDGLEPSITERLLKEGKLSNLQKLQEQGTYTHLQTTYPALSPVAWSAFSTG' A
#
# COMPACT_ATOMS: atom_id res chain seq x y z
N MET A 1 25.15 0.66 -12.39
CA MET A 1 24.01 0.94 -11.49
C MET A 1 23.03 1.81 -12.25
N ALA A 2 21.74 1.47 -12.26
CA ALA A 2 20.73 2.32 -12.91
C ALA A 2 20.59 3.65 -12.14
N LYS A 3 20.39 4.76 -12.87
CA LYS A 3 20.12 6.07 -12.25
C LYS A 3 18.73 6.05 -11.59
N ALA A 4 18.62 6.58 -10.37
CA ALA A 4 17.35 6.69 -9.66
C ALA A 4 16.35 7.53 -10.48
N LYS A 5 15.10 7.08 -10.55
CA LYS A 5 14.02 7.76 -11.30
C LYS A 5 13.37 8.91 -10.53
N ALA A 6 13.59 9.01 -9.22
CA ALA A 6 13.03 10.04 -8.35
C ALA A 6 14.08 10.52 -7.34
N GLU A 7 14.04 11.80 -6.99
CA GLU A 7 14.95 12.40 -5.99
C GLU A 7 14.60 11.95 -4.57
N ARG A 8 13.30 11.77 -4.29
CA ARG A 8 12.78 11.32 -3.00
C ARG A 8 11.59 10.39 -3.22
N VAL A 9 11.55 9.31 -2.44
CA VAL A 9 10.45 8.35 -2.42
C VAL A 9 10.05 8.14 -0.97
N VAL A 10 8.74 8.24 -0.69
CA VAL A 10 8.17 7.87 0.60
C VAL A 10 7.33 6.63 0.38
N ILE A 11 7.59 5.61 1.19
CA ILE A 11 6.81 4.38 1.22
C ILE A 11 6.06 4.37 2.55
N LEU A 12 4.74 4.24 2.50
CA LEU A 12 3.88 4.08 3.65
C LEU A 12 3.29 2.68 3.64
N GLY A 13 3.66 1.85 4.62
CA GLY A 13 2.97 0.59 4.88
C GLY A 13 2.04 0.75 6.08
N LEU A 14 0.84 0.16 5.97
CA LEU A 14 -0.19 0.16 7.02
C LEU A 14 -0.42 -1.30 7.44
N ASP A 15 -0.05 -1.65 8.67
CA ASP A 15 -0.19 -3.03 9.16
C ASP A 15 -1.67 -3.38 9.34
N GLY A 16 -2.06 -4.59 8.94
CA GLY A 16 -3.44 -5.07 9.04
C GLY A 16 -4.45 -4.33 8.16
N LEU A 17 -4.00 -3.60 7.12
CA LEU A 17 -4.90 -2.90 6.20
C LEU A 17 -5.63 -3.90 5.29
N GLU A 18 -6.88 -4.18 5.64
CA GLU A 18 -7.75 -5.06 4.87
C GLU A 18 -8.40 -4.31 3.67
N PRO A 19 -8.21 -4.76 2.41
CA PRO A 19 -8.73 -4.08 1.23
C PRO A 19 -10.24 -3.92 1.24
N SER A 20 -10.98 -4.95 1.66
CA SER A 20 -12.45 -4.91 1.67
C SER A 20 -13.02 -3.83 2.62
N ILE A 21 -12.38 -3.62 3.77
CA ILE A 21 -12.74 -2.57 4.71
C ILE A 21 -12.39 -1.19 4.14
N THR A 22 -11.21 -1.07 3.54
CA THR A 22 -10.73 0.19 2.95
C THR A 22 -11.64 0.65 1.82
N GLU A 23 -12.00 -0.25 0.91
CA GLU A 23 -12.91 0.04 -0.21
C GLU A 23 -14.31 0.43 0.27
N ARG A 24 -14.83 -0.22 1.33
CA ARG A 24 -16.09 0.18 1.95
C ARG A 24 -16.02 1.60 2.50
N LEU A 25 -14.97 1.93 3.24
CA LEU A 25 -14.80 3.26 3.84
C LEU A 25 -14.53 4.35 2.78
N LEU A 26 -13.88 4.01 1.67
CA LEU A 26 -13.73 4.89 0.50
C LEU A 26 -15.11 5.19 -0.12
N LYS A 27 -15.95 4.17 -0.34
CA LYS A 27 -17.32 4.34 -0.84
C LYS A 27 -18.19 5.18 0.09
N GLU A 28 -17.98 5.06 1.41
CA GLU A 28 -18.64 5.90 2.43
C GLU A 28 -18.09 7.34 2.49
N GLY A 29 -17.08 7.70 1.70
CA GLY A 29 -16.47 9.04 1.67
C GLY A 29 -15.61 9.37 2.90
N LYS A 30 -15.22 8.37 3.70
CA LYS A 30 -14.52 8.56 4.98
C LYS A 30 -13.00 8.67 4.85
N LEU A 31 -12.44 8.35 3.68
CA LEU A 31 -11.00 8.25 3.45
C LEU A 31 -10.54 9.23 2.37
N SER A 32 -10.81 10.52 2.57
CA SER A 32 -10.57 11.58 1.56
C SER A 32 -9.12 11.68 1.05
N ASN A 33 -8.13 11.38 1.89
CA ASN A 33 -6.73 11.37 1.46
C ASN A 33 -6.38 10.16 0.59
N LEU A 34 -6.89 8.97 0.95
CA LEU A 34 -6.68 7.77 0.12
C LEU A 34 -7.46 7.86 -1.19
N GLN A 35 -8.64 8.47 -1.17
CA GLN A 35 -9.41 8.76 -2.38
C GLN A 35 -8.61 9.63 -3.36
N LYS A 36 -8.02 10.75 -2.89
CA LYS A 36 -7.17 11.62 -3.72
C LYS A 36 -5.97 10.86 -4.31
N LEU A 37 -5.34 9.98 -3.53
CA LEU A 37 -4.21 9.16 -4.00
C LEU A 37 -4.64 8.16 -5.07
N GLN A 38 -5.81 7.54 -4.92
CA GLN A 38 -6.38 6.64 -5.93
C GLN A 38 -6.70 7.38 -7.23
N GLU A 39 -7.26 8.59 -7.15
CA GLU A 39 -7.62 9.41 -8.31
C GLU A 39 -6.40 9.97 -9.06
N GLN A 40 -5.33 10.32 -8.34
CA GLN A 40 -4.10 10.88 -8.93
C GLN A 40 -3.08 9.83 -9.35
N GLY A 41 -3.27 8.57 -8.95
CA GLY A 41 -2.29 7.51 -9.06
C GLY A 41 -2.86 6.20 -9.58
N THR A 42 -2.40 5.10 -9.01
CA THR A 42 -2.85 3.75 -9.36
C THR A 42 -3.22 3.00 -8.10
N TYR A 43 -4.34 2.29 -8.15
CA TYR A 43 -4.80 1.40 -7.10
C TYR A 43 -4.91 -0.01 -7.66
N THR A 44 -4.33 -0.98 -6.95
CA THR A 44 -4.40 -2.40 -7.29
C THR A 44 -4.38 -3.23 -6.03
N HIS A 45 -5.01 -4.40 -6.07
CA HIS A 45 -4.81 -5.42 -5.05
C HIS A 45 -3.40 -5.99 -5.14
N LEU A 46 -2.78 -6.21 -3.98
CA LEU A 46 -1.47 -6.84 -3.84
C LEU A 46 -1.62 -8.09 -2.99
N GLN A 47 -1.02 -9.20 -3.43
CA GLN A 47 -1.01 -10.43 -2.64
C GLN A 47 -0.06 -10.30 -1.46
N THR A 48 -0.45 -10.88 -0.32
CA THR A 48 0.42 -10.98 0.86
C THR A 48 1.39 -12.17 0.73
N THR A 49 2.43 -12.17 1.54
CA THR A 49 3.36 -13.30 1.69
C THR A 49 2.70 -14.48 2.39
N TYR A 50 3.25 -15.69 2.22
CA TYR A 50 2.88 -16.86 3.00
C TYR A 50 4.02 -17.28 3.94
N PRO A 51 3.77 -17.44 5.26
CA PRO A 51 2.51 -17.18 5.96
C PRO A 51 2.22 -15.67 6.08
N ALA A 52 0.93 -15.32 6.21
CA ALA A 52 0.46 -13.93 6.34
C ALA A 52 0.72 -13.40 7.77
N LEU A 53 1.99 -13.21 8.12
CA LEU A 53 2.45 -12.69 9.41
C LEU A 53 3.20 -11.39 9.20
N SER A 54 2.98 -10.39 10.07
CA SER A 54 3.68 -9.11 10.02
C SER A 54 5.21 -9.23 9.84
N PRO A 55 5.96 -10.03 10.64
CA PRO A 55 7.42 -10.13 10.44
C PRO A 55 7.83 -10.71 9.08
N VAL A 56 7.00 -11.57 8.47
CA VAL A 56 7.27 -12.16 7.15
C VAL A 56 7.01 -11.13 6.05
N ALA A 57 5.86 -10.46 6.10
CA ALA A 57 5.47 -9.45 5.11
C ALA A 57 6.42 -8.25 5.10
N TRP A 58 6.78 -7.73 6.28
CA TRP A 58 7.69 -6.59 6.40
C TRP A 58 9.12 -6.92 5.97
N SER A 59 9.61 -8.12 6.27
CA SER A 59 10.94 -8.56 5.83
C SER A 59 10.99 -8.65 4.30
N ALA A 60 10.05 -9.36 3.69
CA ALA A 60 9.95 -9.48 2.23
C ALA A 60 9.81 -8.11 1.55
N PHE A 61 8.97 -7.22 2.09
CA PHE A 61 8.81 -5.87 1.56
C PHE A 61 10.11 -5.07 1.57
N SER A 62 10.91 -5.19 2.64
CA SER A 62 12.18 -4.45 2.79
C SER A 62 13.29 -4.95 1.86
N THR A 63 13.25 -6.22 1.46
CA THR A 63 14.29 -6.85 0.62
C THR A 63 13.93 -6.93 -0.85
N GLY A 64 12.64 -6.80 -1.19
CA GLY A 64 12.10 -7.20 -2.48
C GLY A 64 12.08 -8.71 -2.65
#